data_AF-A0A933N9Y4-F1
#
_entry.id   AF-A0A933N9Y4-F1
#
_cell.length_a   1.000
_cell.length_b   1.000
_cell.length_c   1.000
_cell.angle_alpha   90.00
_cell.angle_beta   90.00
_cell.angle_gamma   90.00
#
_symmetry.space_group_name_H-M   'P 1'
#
loop_
_entity.id
_entity.type
_entity.pdbx_description
1 polymer ?
#
loop_
_entity_poly.entity_id
_entity_poly.type
_entity_poly.pdbx_seq_one_letter_code
_entity_poly.pdbx_strand_id
1 'polypeptide(L)'
;MRLSKAMTLSLVLSACGGESDKPKLEAGDELEQTEFAVERSGSFTELQSLESAHPYADDHVQAWEVRGSADTTKMRVVLDRFELEEGYDVLVVSNGATRTTLTGLKTGREVELDGNVLKLELRTDGSITKWGFRLKILEAKPCVCPMVFQPVCGADGRQYSNGCAASCAGATIDYAGPCRGDWFRVDRGIASLHPYANDTDFEWEVGEGGATRMRLHFTSIDLERGYDKLEVRDAQGRVVVEYTGKQADVTTPAISGSLAKIRLVTDSSVTKYGFAMDFYEVVGGCASAADCGPGQTCLQPQCIRAPCFSMCVADQPVIQDVSVADLLTNGAAYSGRVVRVSAEPTARSPVCTRIACSPSNPCCNRCSSSFSIGEEIMLTTPGGEPMGCSGNECTVTAACEPFAARENGPYELTGRFELDASGGRRLYLDSFRAAACHTTGCSGQVCANSDRITTCEFRDEYMCYRSASCEPQTDGHCGFTPTPTLDQCLAGGRDFAVQAVDTPITIPDADPTGIRSIISVPDRGPAGVVRVSAELRHSYRGDLRVVLTAPDGTEVVLHERQGGSNDDLVIVDRVLDGFTGRPTAGNWTLKVADLDRVDTGTLTSFGLVFAAR
;
A
#
# COMPACT_ATOMS: atom_id res chain seq x y z
N MET A 1 -42.82 -73.77 20.19
CA MET A 1 -42.45 -74.35 21.50
C MET A 1 -42.87 -73.33 22.56
N ARG A 2 -43.79 -73.68 23.49
CA ARG A 2 -44.17 -72.98 24.75
C ARG A 2 -44.48 -71.46 24.68
N LEU A 3 -45.75 -71.04 24.89
CA LEU A 3 -46.34 -70.56 26.18
C LEU A 3 -45.84 -69.13 26.57
N SER A 4 -46.61 -68.16 27.09
CA SER A 4 -47.89 -68.21 27.82
C SER A 4 -48.53 -66.81 27.98
N LYS A 5 -49.81 -66.65 27.57
CA LYS A 5 -51.00 -66.35 28.43
C LYS A 5 -51.13 -65.01 29.19
N ALA A 6 -52.21 -64.28 28.85
CA ALA A 6 -53.12 -63.48 29.71
C ALA A 6 -52.53 -62.24 30.45
N MET A 7 -53.26 -61.30 31.07
CA MET A 7 -54.70 -61.10 31.42
C MET A 7 -54.90 -59.56 31.63
N THR A 8 -56.07 -58.89 31.67
CA THR A 8 -57.51 -59.25 31.80
C THR A 8 -58.39 -58.17 31.14
N LEU A 9 -59.69 -58.43 30.93
CA LEU A 9 -60.75 -57.45 30.59
C LEU A 9 -61.41 -56.89 31.86
N SER A 10 -61.86 -55.63 31.88
CA SER A 10 -63.01 -55.21 32.71
C SER A 10 -63.69 -53.95 32.15
N LEU A 11 -64.87 -54.13 31.55
CA LEU A 11 -65.88 -53.08 31.47
C LEU A 11 -66.46 -52.84 32.87
N VAL A 12 -66.75 -51.59 33.20
CA VAL A 12 -67.82 -51.22 34.15
C VAL A 12 -68.75 -50.24 33.45
N LEU A 13 -70.06 -50.46 33.58
CA LEU A 13 -71.13 -49.68 32.95
C LEU A 13 -71.57 -48.49 33.82
N SER A 14 -72.21 -47.51 33.15
CA SER A 14 -73.08 -46.47 33.74
C SER A 14 -72.39 -45.36 34.55
N ALA A 15 -72.89 -44.12 34.61
CA ALA A 15 -74.19 -43.59 34.14
C ALA A 15 -74.07 -42.15 33.57
N CYS A 16 -75.18 -41.60 33.09
CA CYS A 16 -75.30 -40.28 32.46
C CYS A 16 -75.07 -39.09 33.41
N GLY A 17 -74.69 -37.96 32.79
CA GLY A 17 -75.12 -36.62 33.23
C GLY A 17 -74.15 -35.87 34.12
N GLY A 18 -73.66 -34.73 33.62
CA GLY A 18 -72.81 -33.83 34.38
C GLY A 18 -72.09 -32.86 33.45
N GLU A 19 -72.66 -31.67 33.29
CA GLU A 19 -71.94 -30.53 32.73
C GLU A 19 -70.76 -30.22 33.66
N SER A 20 -69.54 -30.19 33.14
CA SER A 20 -68.37 -29.73 33.89
C SER A 20 -67.45 -28.98 32.95
N ASP A 21 -67.37 -27.66 33.15
CA ASP A 21 -66.40 -26.78 32.51
C ASP A 21 -65.01 -27.42 32.49
N LYS A 22 -64.40 -27.51 31.31
CA LYS A 22 -62.98 -27.86 31.20
C LYS A 22 -62.15 -26.58 31.30
N PRO A 23 -61.07 -26.57 32.11
CA PRO A 23 -60.34 -25.36 32.39
C PRO A 23 -59.57 -24.89 31.16
N LYS A 24 -59.82 -23.65 30.75
CA LYS A 24 -58.95 -22.90 29.85
C LYS A 24 -57.55 -22.85 30.47
N LEU A 25 -56.51 -23.14 29.70
CA LEU A 25 -55.14 -22.87 30.13
C LEU A 25 -54.96 -21.35 30.22
N GLU A 26 -55.01 -20.80 31.42
CA GLU A 26 -54.98 -19.34 31.63
C GLU A 26 -53.63 -18.75 31.20
N ALA A 27 -53.69 -17.81 30.26
CA ALA A 27 -52.56 -16.97 29.90
C ALA A 27 -52.49 -15.80 30.89
N GLY A 28 -51.51 -15.86 31.80
CA GLY A 28 -51.23 -14.79 32.75
C GLY A 28 -50.30 -13.71 32.18
N ASP A 29 -50.68 -12.46 32.44
CA ASP A 29 -49.94 -11.20 32.34
C ASP A 29 -49.40 -10.76 30.95
N GLU A 30 -50.11 -9.79 30.36
CA GLU A 30 -49.51 -8.78 29.49
C GLU A 30 -48.52 -7.94 30.31
N LEU A 31 -47.27 -7.83 29.86
CA LEU A 31 -46.30 -6.88 30.38
C LEU A 31 -45.93 -5.84 29.32
N GLU A 32 -45.69 -4.62 29.81
CA GLU A 32 -45.73 -3.38 29.05
C GLU A 32 -44.71 -3.28 27.90
N GLN A 33 -45.05 -2.44 26.92
CA GLN A 33 -44.11 -1.96 25.92
C GLN A 33 -42.98 -1.16 26.60
N THR A 34 -41.78 -1.73 26.65
CA THR A 34 -40.55 -0.95 26.78
C THR A 34 -39.78 -1.02 25.48
N GLU A 35 -39.74 0.10 24.76
CA GLU A 35 -38.95 0.31 23.55
C GLU A 35 -37.46 0.41 23.93
N PHE A 36 -36.83 -0.74 24.18
CA PHE A 36 -35.39 -0.80 24.40
C PHE A 36 -34.66 -0.66 23.07
N ALA A 37 -33.69 0.26 23.03
CA ALA A 37 -32.84 0.49 21.88
C ALA A 37 -32.16 -0.81 21.45
N VAL A 38 -32.42 -1.26 20.22
CA VAL A 38 -31.79 -2.47 19.69
C VAL A 38 -30.35 -2.15 19.28
N GLU A 39 -29.41 -2.39 20.19
CA GLU A 39 -28.02 -2.64 19.81
C GLU A 39 -27.98 -3.92 18.96
N ARG A 40 -28.11 -3.75 17.63
CA ARG A 40 -28.06 -4.84 16.66
C ARG A 40 -26.62 -5.33 16.48
N SER A 41 -26.12 -6.11 17.44
CA SER A 41 -24.83 -6.82 17.34
C SER A 41 -25.05 -8.34 17.33
N GLY A 42 -25.47 -8.87 16.18
CA GLY A 42 -25.67 -10.30 15.99
C GLY A 42 -26.28 -10.61 14.64
N SER A 43 -25.50 -11.26 13.76
CA SER A 43 -26.05 -11.89 12.57
C SER A 43 -26.75 -13.20 12.97
N PHE A 44 -28.00 -13.36 12.52
CA PHE A 44 -28.79 -14.56 12.74
C PHE A 44 -28.72 -15.44 11.50
N THR A 45 -28.23 -16.68 11.65
CA THR A 45 -28.14 -17.66 10.55
C THR A 45 -29.22 -18.72 10.72
N GLU A 46 -29.90 -19.12 9.63
CA GLU A 46 -30.85 -20.24 9.67
C GLU A 46 -30.11 -21.55 9.96
N LEU A 47 -30.39 -22.09 11.15
CA LEU A 47 -29.81 -23.34 11.65
C LEU A 47 -30.62 -24.55 11.14
N GLN A 48 -31.95 -24.45 11.21
CA GLN A 48 -32.86 -25.55 10.90
C GLN A 48 -34.27 -25.06 10.61
N SER A 49 -34.90 -25.63 9.57
CA SER A 49 -36.35 -25.61 9.41
C SER A 49 -36.98 -26.85 10.06
N LEU A 50 -38.06 -26.67 10.82
CA LEU A 50 -38.75 -27.74 11.54
C LEU A 50 -40.26 -27.68 11.29
N GLU A 51 -40.85 -28.83 10.96
CA GLU A 51 -42.23 -28.95 10.52
C GLU A 51 -42.92 -30.10 11.28
N SER A 52 -44.17 -29.90 11.70
CA SER A 52 -44.96 -30.94 12.37
C SER A 52 -45.56 -31.93 11.35
N ALA A 53 -46.22 -33.00 11.83
CA ALA A 53 -47.15 -33.72 10.96
C ALA A 53 -48.32 -32.79 10.56
N HIS A 54 -48.87 -32.99 9.35
CA HIS A 54 -49.89 -32.12 8.75
C HIS A 54 -51.05 -32.94 8.12
N PRO A 55 -52.26 -32.91 8.71
CA PRO A 55 -52.55 -32.38 10.04
C PRO A 55 -51.76 -33.16 11.13
N TYR A 56 -51.59 -32.55 12.31
CA TYR A 56 -51.04 -33.27 13.46
C TYR A 56 -52.05 -34.30 14.01
N ALA A 57 -51.62 -35.15 14.93
CA ALA A 57 -52.49 -36.15 15.56
C ALA A 57 -53.12 -35.63 16.87
N ASP A 58 -54.34 -36.07 17.16
CA ASP A 58 -55.00 -35.92 18.46
C ASP A 58 -54.30 -36.79 19.54
N ASP A 59 -54.51 -36.46 20.83
CA ASP A 59 -53.96 -37.13 22.02
C ASP A 59 -52.42 -37.33 21.98
N HIS A 60 -51.70 -36.39 21.36
CA HIS A 60 -50.29 -36.53 21.03
C HIS A 60 -49.40 -35.54 21.78
N VAL A 61 -48.22 -36.03 22.18
CA VAL A 61 -47.13 -35.17 22.67
C VAL A 61 -45.89 -35.47 21.84
N GLN A 62 -45.37 -34.44 21.17
CA GLN A 62 -44.15 -34.53 20.38
C GLN A 62 -43.16 -33.45 20.84
N ALA A 63 -41.94 -33.87 21.14
CA ALA A 63 -40.88 -32.99 21.61
C ALA A 63 -39.67 -33.00 20.67
N TRP A 64 -39.03 -31.85 20.54
CA TRP A 64 -37.79 -31.66 19.79
C TRP A 64 -36.81 -30.86 20.64
N GLU A 65 -35.53 -31.24 20.62
CA GLU A 65 -34.45 -30.44 21.17
C GLU A 65 -33.49 -30.07 20.03
N VAL A 66 -33.31 -28.77 19.81
CA VAL A 66 -32.42 -28.21 18.79
C VAL A 66 -31.30 -27.47 19.50
N ARG A 67 -30.05 -27.80 19.14
CA ARG A 67 -28.85 -27.23 19.74
C ARG A 67 -28.12 -26.41 18.68
N GLY A 68 -28.00 -25.12 18.96
CA GLY A 68 -27.10 -24.24 18.23
C GLY A 68 -25.64 -24.59 18.53
N SER A 69 -24.77 -23.93 17.79
CA SER A 69 -23.31 -23.97 17.96
C SER A 69 -22.85 -23.53 19.36
N ALA A 70 -21.62 -23.89 19.74
CA ALA A 70 -21.08 -23.64 21.09
C ALA A 70 -20.93 -22.15 21.42
N ASP A 71 -20.76 -21.31 20.41
CA ASP A 71 -20.67 -19.86 20.47
C ASP A 71 -22.04 -19.15 20.40
N THR A 72 -23.14 -19.88 20.18
CA THR A 72 -24.47 -19.26 20.09
C THR A 72 -24.90 -18.63 21.41
N THR A 73 -25.30 -17.35 21.34
CA THR A 73 -25.74 -16.55 22.51
C THR A 73 -27.25 -16.46 22.62
N LYS A 74 -27.98 -16.51 21.49
CA LYS A 74 -29.45 -16.52 21.43
C LYS A 74 -29.97 -17.40 20.30
N MET A 75 -31.20 -17.86 20.44
CA MET A 75 -31.97 -18.60 19.43
C MET A 75 -33.25 -17.83 19.10
N ARG A 76 -33.55 -17.63 17.81
CA ARG A 76 -34.84 -17.09 17.34
C ARG A 76 -35.65 -18.17 16.61
N VAL A 77 -36.93 -18.25 16.92
CA VAL A 77 -37.90 -19.14 16.27
C VAL A 77 -38.91 -18.30 15.50
N VAL A 78 -38.90 -18.38 14.18
CA VAL A 78 -39.82 -17.68 13.27
C VAL A 78 -40.93 -18.65 12.85
N LEU A 79 -42.19 -18.29 13.10
CA LEU A 79 -43.35 -19.10 12.74
C LEU A 79 -43.71 -18.89 11.25
N ASP A 80 -42.95 -19.52 10.35
CA ASP A 80 -43.14 -19.47 8.89
C ASP A 80 -44.58 -19.88 8.49
N ARG A 81 -45.16 -20.84 9.21
CA ARG A 81 -46.60 -21.12 9.23
C ARG A 81 -47.00 -21.70 10.58
N PHE A 82 -48.12 -21.27 11.18
CA PHE A 82 -48.56 -21.78 12.48
C PHE A 82 -50.09 -21.70 12.64
N GLU A 83 -50.72 -22.87 12.71
CA GLU A 83 -52.15 -23.12 12.85
C GLU A 83 -52.38 -24.29 13.81
N LEU A 84 -52.67 -24.01 15.09
CA LEU A 84 -53.16 -24.98 16.08
C LEU A 84 -54.62 -24.69 16.45
N GLU A 85 -55.31 -25.60 17.15
CA GLU A 85 -56.56 -25.24 17.83
C GLU A 85 -56.30 -24.16 18.88
N GLU A 86 -57.21 -23.17 19.00
CA GLU A 86 -57.04 -22.03 19.90
C GLU A 86 -57.50 -22.35 21.32
N GLY A 87 -56.54 -22.39 22.26
CA GLY A 87 -56.77 -22.57 23.70
C GLY A 87 -56.66 -24.00 24.21
N TYR A 88 -56.57 -24.99 23.32
CA TYR A 88 -56.52 -26.42 23.66
C TYR A 88 -55.17 -27.04 23.23
N ASP A 89 -54.88 -27.03 21.92
CA ASP A 89 -53.58 -27.43 21.40
C ASP A 89 -52.51 -26.35 21.63
N VAL A 90 -51.33 -26.76 22.08
CA VAL A 90 -50.23 -25.85 22.43
C VAL A 90 -48.88 -26.30 21.92
N LEU A 91 -48.14 -25.37 21.31
CA LEU A 91 -46.69 -25.49 21.13
C LEU A 91 -45.98 -24.71 22.26
N VAL A 92 -45.20 -25.44 23.04
CA VAL A 92 -44.30 -24.88 24.05
C VAL A 92 -42.94 -24.61 23.42
N VAL A 93 -42.39 -23.41 23.64
CA VAL A 93 -41.08 -22.96 23.15
C VAL A 93 -40.26 -22.53 24.37
N SER A 94 -39.11 -23.16 24.62
CA SER A 94 -38.32 -22.91 25.85
C SER A 94 -36.83 -23.15 25.68
N ASN A 95 -36.00 -22.58 26.55
CA ASN A 95 -34.58 -22.90 26.68
C ASN A 95 -34.25 -23.69 27.97
N GLY A 96 -35.29 -24.04 28.76
CA GLY A 96 -35.18 -24.67 30.06
C GLY A 96 -35.20 -23.70 31.26
N ALA A 97 -35.00 -22.40 31.03
CA ALA A 97 -35.13 -21.34 32.04
C ALA A 97 -36.37 -20.45 31.79
N THR A 98 -36.56 -20.02 30.54
CA THR A 98 -37.74 -19.29 30.06
C THR A 98 -38.62 -20.19 29.18
N ARG A 99 -39.92 -19.91 29.17
CA ARG A 99 -40.95 -20.70 28.46
C ARG A 99 -42.04 -19.79 27.90
N THR A 100 -42.33 -19.93 26.62
CA THR A 100 -43.45 -19.32 25.91
C THR A 100 -44.40 -20.42 25.44
N THR A 101 -45.71 -20.20 25.51
CA THR A 101 -46.73 -21.16 25.04
C THR A 101 -47.55 -20.51 23.94
N LEU A 102 -47.74 -21.21 22.82
CA LEU A 102 -48.35 -20.70 21.59
C LEU A 102 -49.52 -21.60 21.17
N THR A 103 -50.60 -20.99 20.69
CA THR A 103 -51.87 -21.66 20.33
C THR A 103 -52.61 -20.83 19.28
N GLY A 104 -53.59 -21.42 18.58
CA GLY A 104 -54.35 -20.76 17.52
C GLY A 104 -53.53 -20.43 16.26
N LEU A 105 -53.93 -19.40 15.53
CA LEU A 105 -53.23 -18.88 14.35
C LEU A 105 -52.17 -17.83 14.76
N LYS A 106 -50.88 -18.09 14.48
CA LYS A 106 -49.74 -17.21 14.84
C LYS A 106 -48.65 -17.11 13.75
N THR A 107 -48.95 -17.46 12.50
CA THR A 107 -48.04 -17.29 11.35
C THR A 107 -47.43 -15.88 11.31
N GLY A 108 -46.12 -15.79 11.10
CA GLY A 108 -45.36 -14.53 11.07
C GLY A 108 -44.90 -14.01 12.43
N ARG A 109 -45.29 -14.64 13.56
CA ARG A 109 -44.75 -14.30 14.89
C ARG A 109 -43.35 -14.86 15.08
N GLU A 110 -42.53 -14.16 15.85
CA GLU A 110 -41.21 -14.63 16.29
C GLU A 110 -41.15 -14.81 17.81
N VAL A 111 -40.27 -15.70 18.27
CA VAL A 111 -39.92 -15.90 19.69
C VAL A 111 -38.40 -15.98 19.81
N GLU A 112 -37.80 -15.12 20.63
CA GLU A 112 -36.37 -15.19 20.97
C GLU A 112 -36.14 -15.78 22.37
N LEU A 113 -35.05 -16.51 22.52
CA LEU A 113 -34.61 -17.13 23.77
C LEU A 113 -33.09 -17.02 23.91
N ASP A 114 -32.59 -16.75 25.11
CA ASP A 114 -31.15 -16.72 25.37
C ASP A 114 -30.55 -18.14 25.48
N GLY A 115 -29.26 -18.27 25.17
CA GLY A 115 -28.52 -19.54 25.15
C GLY A 115 -28.63 -20.30 23.82
N ASN A 116 -27.97 -21.46 23.74
CA ASN A 116 -27.83 -22.27 22.53
C ASN A 116 -28.66 -23.56 22.51
N VAL A 117 -29.62 -23.72 23.42
CA VAL A 117 -30.52 -24.89 23.47
C VAL A 117 -31.96 -24.42 23.37
N LEU A 118 -32.65 -24.91 22.34
CA LEU A 118 -34.07 -24.73 22.12
C LEU A 118 -34.79 -26.06 22.35
N LYS A 119 -35.86 -26.03 23.14
CA LYS A 119 -36.77 -27.16 23.36
C LYS A 119 -38.17 -26.77 22.92
N LEU A 120 -38.72 -27.57 22.01
CA LEU A 120 -40.06 -27.42 21.46
C LEU A 120 -40.89 -28.62 21.91
N GLU A 121 -42.13 -28.40 22.35
CA GLU A 121 -43.04 -29.48 22.72
C GLU A 121 -44.46 -29.15 22.28
N LEU A 122 -44.97 -29.88 21.29
CA LEU A 122 -46.36 -29.86 20.87
C LEU A 122 -47.15 -30.80 21.79
N ARG A 123 -48.25 -30.31 22.36
CA ARG A 123 -49.24 -31.10 23.09
C ARG A 123 -50.60 -30.88 22.45
N THR A 124 -51.29 -31.96 22.14
CA THR A 124 -52.62 -31.92 21.54
C THR A 124 -53.68 -32.56 22.43
N ASP A 125 -54.90 -32.06 22.27
CA ASP A 125 -56.14 -32.54 22.86
C ASP A 125 -56.67 -33.76 22.06
N GLY A 126 -57.73 -34.42 22.54
CA GLY A 126 -58.37 -35.55 21.86
C GLY A 126 -59.25 -35.17 20.66
N SER A 127 -59.14 -33.95 20.14
CA SER A 127 -59.99 -33.42 19.08
C SER A 127 -59.41 -32.21 18.30
N ILE A 128 -59.99 -31.98 17.11
CA ILE A 128 -59.82 -30.78 16.25
C ILE A 128 -58.37 -30.51 15.79
N THR A 129 -57.78 -31.48 15.11
CA THR A 129 -56.55 -31.27 14.35
C THR A 129 -56.64 -30.09 13.35
N LYS A 130 -55.56 -29.30 13.29
CA LYS A 130 -55.31 -28.23 12.29
C LYS A 130 -54.09 -28.57 11.45
N TRP A 131 -53.65 -27.65 10.59
CA TRP A 131 -52.47 -27.88 9.77
C TRP A 131 -51.24 -28.18 10.64
N GLY A 132 -50.98 -27.40 11.69
CA GLY A 132 -49.79 -27.54 12.54
C GLY A 132 -48.82 -26.39 12.35
N PHE A 133 -47.52 -26.65 12.37
CA PHE A 133 -46.52 -25.61 12.22
C PHE A 133 -45.36 -25.95 11.27
N ARG A 134 -44.79 -24.89 10.70
CA ARG A 134 -43.45 -24.82 10.12
C ARG A 134 -42.71 -23.66 10.77
N LEU A 135 -41.53 -23.93 11.31
CA LEU A 135 -40.68 -22.99 12.03
C LEU A 135 -39.34 -22.86 11.32
N LYS A 136 -38.79 -21.65 11.25
CA LYS A 136 -37.38 -21.43 10.94
C LYS A 136 -36.65 -21.07 12.23
N ILE A 137 -35.63 -21.85 12.56
CA ILE A 137 -34.84 -21.69 13.78
C ILE A 137 -33.52 -21.06 13.38
N LEU A 138 -33.21 -19.90 13.98
CA LEU A 138 -32.04 -19.11 13.70
C LEU A 138 -31.13 -19.04 14.94
N GLU A 139 -29.81 -19.18 14.77
CA GLU A 139 -28.82 -18.99 15.83
C GLU A 139 -28.14 -17.62 15.73
N ALA A 140 -27.90 -16.96 16.87
CA ALA A 140 -27.17 -15.69 16.96
C ALA A 140 -25.76 -15.90 17.54
N LYS A 141 -24.74 -15.59 16.73
CA LYS A 141 -23.33 -15.71 17.09
C LYS A 141 -22.70 -14.37 17.48
N PRO A 142 -21.79 -14.32 18.46
CA PRO A 142 -21.04 -13.13 18.81
C PRO A 142 -20.03 -12.81 17.71
N CYS A 143 -20.07 -11.57 17.21
CA CYS A 143 -19.14 -11.12 16.19
C CYS A 143 -17.74 -10.87 16.75
N VAL A 144 -16.84 -11.85 16.62
CA VAL A 144 -15.41 -11.65 16.90
C VAL A 144 -14.69 -11.34 15.59
N CYS A 145 -14.42 -10.05 15.35
CA CYS A 145 -13.66 -9.61 14.19
C CYS A 145 -12.21 -9.24 14.55
N PRO A 146 -11.22 -9.55 13.69
CA PRO A 146 -9.84 -9.16 13.92
C PRO A 146 -9.69 -7.64 13.90
N MET A 147 -8.83 -7.08 14.75
CA MET A 147 -8.47 -5.64 14.74
C MET A 147 -7.50 -5.28 13.61
N VAL A 148 -7.76 -5.78 12.41
CA VAL A 148 -7.06 -5.45 11.17
C VAL A 148 -7.87 -4.39 10.44
N PHE A 149 -7.28 -3.22 10.21
CA PHE A 149 -7.93 -2.11 9.53
C PHE A 149 -7.76 -2.22 8.01
N GLN A 150 -8.81 -2.65 7.33
CA GLN A 150 -8.89 -2.84 5.87
C GLN A 150 -10.29 -2.39 5.41
N PRO A 151 -10.57 -1.08 5.35
CA PRO A 151 -11.93 -0.57 5.29
C PRO A 151 -12.68 -1.02 4.04
N VAL A 152 -13.99 -1.19 4.18
CA VAL A 152 -14.93 -1.53 3.10
C VAL A 152 -16.16 -0.64 3.17
N CYS A 153 -16.79 -0.37 2.03
CA CYS A 153 -18.05 0.34 1.96
C CYS A 153 -19.20 -0.68 1.82
N GLY A 154 -20.19 -0.59 2.70
CA GLY A 154 -21.44 -1.31 2.55
C GLY A 154 -22.33 -0.67 1.48
N ALA A 155 -23.18 -1.48 0.85
CA ALA A 155 -24.23 -1.01 -0.07
C ALA A 155 -25.30 -0.15 0.62
N ASP A 156 -25.27 -0.07 1.96
CA ASP A 156 -26.02 0.88 2.79
C ASP A 156 -25.34 2.25 2.92
N GLY A 157 -24.19 2.46 2.27
CA GLY A 157 -23.40 3.68 2.30
C GLY A 157 -22.57 3.86 3.58
N ARG A 158 -22.46 2.83 4.44
CA ARG A 158 -21.71 2.90 5.70
C ARG A 158 -20.32 2.28 5.55
N GLN A 159 -19.31 2.94 6.11
CA GLN A 159 -17.95 2.41 6.15
C GLN A 159 -17.75 1.47 7.33
N TYR A 160 -17.13 0.32 7.07
CA TYR A 160 -16.74 -0.66 8.07
C TYR A 160 -15.22 -0.76 8.17
N SER A 161 -14.71 -1.11 9.36
CA SER A 161 -13.27 -1.23 9.63
C SER A 161 -12.61 -2.38 8.86
N ASN A 162 -13.37 -3.44 8.56
CA ASN A 162 -13.01 -4.52 7.64
C ASN A 162 -14.25 -5.32 7.20
N GLY A 163 -14.06 -6.25 6.25
CA GLY A 163 -15.14 -7.09 5.71
C GLY A 163 -15.81 -8.02 6.74
N CYS A 164 -15.14 -8.36 7.85
CA CYS A 164 -15.78 -9.07 8.97
C CYS A 164 -16.77 -8.14 9.68
N ALA A 165 -16.39 -6.89 9.97
CA ALA A 165 -17.27 -5.92 10.60
C ALA A 165 -18.51 -5.59 9.74
N ALA A 166 -18.34 -5.50 8.42
CA ALA A 166 -19.47 -5.36 7.49
C ALA A 166 -20.42 -6.58 7.53
N SER A 167 -19.86 -7.79 7.41
CA SER A 167 -20.63 -9.05 7.49
C SER A 167 -21.35 -9.22 8.82
N CYS A 168 -20.71 -8.84 9.94
CA CYS A 168 -21.32 -8.84 11.26
C CYS A 168 -22.54 -7.93 11.35
N ALA A 169 -22.45 -6.73 10.78
CA ALA A 169 -23.53 -5.75 10.76
C ALA A 169 -24.66 -6.12 9.76
N GLY A 170 -24.52 -7.24 9.03
CA GLY A 170 -25.46 -7.66 7.98
C GLY A 170 -25.37 -6.82 6.70
N ALA A 171 -24.31 -6.02 6.53
CA ALA A 171 -24.11 -5.18 5.35
C ALA A 171 -23.42 -5.96 4.22
N THR A 172 -24.04 -5.99 3.04
CA THR A 172 -23.38 -6.43 1.81
C THR A 172 -22.32 -5.41 1.40
N ILE A 173 -21.08 -5.86 1.17
CA ILE A 173 -20.00 -4.99 0.70
C ILE A 173 -20.28 -4.60 -0.75
N ASP A 174 -20.29 -3.29 -1.03
CA ASP A 174 -20.39 -2.73 -2.38
C ASP A 174 -19.00 -2.73 -3.04
N TYR A 175 -18.01 -2.13 -2.36
CA TYR A 175 -16.61 -2.15 -2.79
C TYR A 175 -15.62 -2.08 -1.61
N ALA A 176 -14.39 -2.51 -1.87
CA ALA A 176 -13.28 -2.39 -0.94
C ALA A 176 -12.73 -0.94 -0.91
N GLY A 177 -12.49 -0.41 0.29
CA GLY A 177 -12.14 0.99 0.54
C GLY A 177 -13.19 1.73 1.38
N PRO A 178 -12.89 2.96 1.83
CA PRO A 178 -13.86 3.82 2.54
C PRO A 178 -15.02 4.25 1.63
N CYS A 179 -16.17 4.57 2.23
CA CYS A 179 -17.33 5.06 1.46
C CYS A 179 -17.09 6.44 0.86
N ARG A 180 -17.63 6.67 -0.35
CA ARG A 180 -17.55 7.95 -1.06
C ARG A 180 -18.80 8.77 -0.73
N GLY A 181 -18.66 9.84 0.05
CA GLY A 181 -19.80 10.67 0.47
C GLY A 181 -19.44 11.99 1.16
N ASP A 182 -18.28 12.06 1.83
CA ASP A 182 -17.79 13.28 2.47
C ASP A 182 -17.01 14.20 1.50
N TRP A 183 -16.93 15.48 1.87
CA TRP A 183 -16.08 16.47 1.21
C TRP A 183 -14.60 16.13 1.40
N PHE A 184 -13.89 15.85 0.32
CA PHE A 184 -12.44 15.60 0.34
C PHE A 184 -11.66 16.88 0.11
N ARG A 185 -10.76 17.24 1.05
CA ARG A 185 -9.90 18.44 0.99
C ARG A 185 -8.67 18.25 0.12
N VAL A 186 -8.44 19.18 -0.81
CA VAL A 186 -7.25 19.29 -1.65
C VAL A 186 -6.50 20.58 -1.29
N ASP A 187 -5.34 20.44 -0.64
CA ASP A 187 -4.47 21.55 -0.24
C ASP A 187 -3.68 22.12 -1.44
N ARG A 188 -4.37 22.91 -2.28
CA ARG A 188 -3.77 23.73 -3.33
C ARG A 188 -4.30 25.14 -3.24
N GLY A 189 -3.43 26.08 -2.86
CA GLY A 189 -3.76 27.51 -2.81
C GLY A 189 -3.62 28.23 -4.15
N ILE A 190 -4.37 29.33 -4.29
CA ILE A 190 -4.30 30.31 -5.39
C ILE A 190 -4.46 31.70 -4.78
N ALA A 191 -3.60 32.64 -5.15
CA ALA A 191 -3.68 34.02 -4.67
C ALA A 191 -3.50 35.01 -5.83
N SER A 192 -4.08 36.20 -5.68
CA SER A 192 -3.77 37.33 -6.57
C SER A 192 -2.36 37.87 -6.30
N LEU A 193 -1.92 38.85 -7.09
CA LEU A 193 -0.85 39.74 -6.64
C LEU A 193 -1.35 40.59 -5.45
N HIS A 194 -0.42 40.98 -4.57
CA HIS A 194 -0.71 41.73 -3.34
C HIS A 194 0.19 42.98 -3.24
N PRO A 195 -0.36 44.22 -3.32
CA PRO A 195 -1.73 44.51 -3.75
C PRO A 195 -1.97 44.11 -5.21
N TYR A 196 -3.24 43.94 -5.61
CA TYR A 196 -3.59 43.77 -7.02
C TYR A 196 -3.38 45.08 -7.80
N ALA A 197 -3.50 45.02 -9.13
CA ALA A 197 -3.39 46.20 -10.00
C ALA A 197 -4.77 46.69 -10.48
N ASN A 198 -4.84 47.96 -10.87
CA ASN A 198 -6.02 48.58 -11.48
C ASN A 198 -6.25 48.06 -12.91
N ASP A 199 -7.47 48.23 -13.42
CA ASP A 199 -7.85 47.91 -14.81
C ASP A 199 -7.56 46.45 -15.23
N THR A 200 -7.70 45.50 -14.29
CA THR A 200 -7.41 44.08 -14.52
C THR A 200 -8.68 43.24 -14.69
N ASP A 201 -8.54 42.19 -15.52
CA ASP A 201 -9.53 41.12 -15.70
C ASP A 201 -8.74 39.80 -15.78
N PHE A 202 -8.49 39.20 -14.62
CA PHE A 202 -7.71 37.96 -14.49
C PHE A 202 -8.62 36.81 -14.09
N GLU A 203 -8.52 35.69 -14.81
CA GLU A 203 -9.22 34.44 -14.49
C GLU A 203 -8.20 33.31 -14.18
N TRP A 204 -8.44 32.60 -13.08
CA TRP A 204 -7.74 31.38 -12.69
C TRP A 204 -8.72 30.20 -12.74
N GLU A 205 -8.21 29.03 -13.10
CA GLU A 205 -8.98 27.78 -13.08
C GLU A 205 -8.50 26.88 -11.96
N VAL A 206 -9.44 26.27 -11.23
CA VAL A 206 -9.18 25.22 -10.25
C VAL A 206 -10.18 24.10 -10.47
N GLY A 207 -9.70 22.86 -10.53
CA GLY A 207 -10.54 21.73 -10.89
C GLY A 207 -9.89 20.40 -10.59
N GLU A 208 -10.73 19.37 -10.48
CA GLU A 208 -10.34 18.02 -10.08
C GLU A 208 -11.13 16.96 -10.85
N GLY A 209 -10.42 16.00 -11.44
CA GLY A 209 -10.98 14.99 -12.32
C GLY A 209 -11.97 14.07 -11.60
N GLY A 210 -13.15 13.85 -12.19
CA GLY A 210 -14.18 12.97 -11.60
C GLY A 210 -14.91 13.54 -10.38
N ALA A 211 -14.68 14.82 -10.02
CA ALA A 211 -15.51 15.51 -9.03
C ALA A 211 -16.89 15.84 -9.62
N THR A 212 -17.94 15.48 -8.89
CA THR A 212 -19.34 15.80 -9.23
C THR A 212 -19.78 17.16 -8.68
N ARG A 213 -19.12 17.61 -7.60
CA ARG A 213 -19.26 18.93 -6.98
C ARG A 213 -17.93 19.34 -6.35
N MET A 214 -17.67 20.64 -6.26
CA MET A 214 -16.52 21.21 -5.55
C MET A 214 -16.89 22.49 -4.78
N ARG A 215 -16.07 22.93 -3.83
CA ARG A 215 -16.19 24.24 -3.15
C ARG A 215 -14.81 24.78 -2.78
N LEU A 216 -14.62 26.09 -2.82
CA LEU A 216 -13.32 26.73 -2.61
C LEU A 216 -13.26 27.37 -1.22
N HIS A 217 -12.09 27.40 -0.58
CA HIS A 217 -11.88 28.08 0.69
C HIS A 217 -10.87 29.23 0.57
N PHE A 218 -11.26 30.41 1.06
CA PHE A 218 -10.43 31.60 1.05
C PHE A 218 -10.11 32.04 2.49
N THR A 219 -8.82 32.04 2.82
CA THR A 219 -8.31 32.60 4.10
C THR A 219 -8.57 34.10 4.19
N SER A 220 -8.46 34.83 3.07
CA SER A 220 -8.59 36.28 3.00
C SER A 220 -9.13 36.71 1.63
N ILE A 221 -10.06 37.67 1.64
CA ILE A 221 -10.45 38.49 0.50
C ILE A 221 -10.49 39.93 1.00
N ASP A 222 -9.84 40.88 0.33
CA ASP A 222 -9.83 42.30 0.70
C ASP A 222 -9.69 43.12 -0.59
N LEU A 223 -10.82 43.64 -1.07
CA LEU A 223 -11.02 44.36 -2.33
C LEU A 223 -11.63 45.75 -2.07
N GLU A 224 -11.62 46.67 -3.04
CA GLU A 224 -12.43 47.89 -2.90
C GLU A 224 -13.93 47.54 -2.87
N ARG A 225 -14.61 47.96 -1.81
CA ARG A 225 -16.02 47.64 -1.58
C ARG A 225 -16.93 48.35 -2.59
N GLY A 226 -17.51 47.56 -3.49
CA GLY A 226 -18.54 47.98 -4.45
C GLY A 226 -18.00 48.38 -5.83
N TYR A 227 -16.69 48.33 -6.04
CA TYR A 227 -16.01 48.70 -7.29
C TYR A 227 -15.25 47.50 -7.84
N ASP A 228 -14.30 46.96 -7.05
CA ASP A 228 -13.60 45.72 -7.37
C ASP A 228 -14.39 44.49 -6.91
N LYS A 229 -14.27 43.39 -7.68
CA LYS A 229 -14.97 42.15 -7.36
C LYS A 229 -14.23 40.88 -7.75
N LEU A 230 -14.43 39.84 -6.94
CA LEU A 230 -14.01 38.48 -7.17
C LEU A 230 -15.23 37.60 -7.43
N GLU A 231 -15.37 37.10 -8.65
CA GLU A 231 -16.43 36.19 -9.07
C GLU A 231 -15.92 34.75 -9.01
N VAL A 232 -16.63 33.86 -8.32
CA VAL A 232 -16.43 32.42 -8.44
C VAL A 232 -17.52 31.87 -9.37
N ARG A 233 -17.10 31.23 -10.45
CA ARG A 233 -17.92 30.77 -11.56
C ARG A 233 -17.79 29.26 -11.75
N ASP A 234 -18.81 28.62 -12.31
CA ASP A 234 -18.76 27.22 -12.73
C ASP A 234 -18.07 27.04 -14.09
N ALA A 235 -17.92 25.78 -14.53
CA ALA A 235 -17.33 25.42 -15.82
C ALA A 235 -18.05 26.02 -17.04
N GLN A 236 -19.33 26.41 -16.92
CA GLN A 236 -20.09 27.09 -17.96
C GLN A 236 -19.98 28.63 -17.86
N GLY A 237 -19.15 29.13 -16.96
CA GLY A 237 -18.93 30.56 -16.72
C GLY A 237 -20.05 31.24 -15.94
N ARG A 238 -21.02 30.51 -15.36
CA ARG A 238 -22.10 31.10 -14.55
C ARG A 238 -21.57 31.47 -13.17
N VAL A 239 -21.87 32.68 -12.69
CA VAL A 239 -21.45 33.13 -11.35
C VAL A 239 -22.21 32.34 -10.28
N VAL A 240 -21.46 31.69 -9.39
CA VAL A 240 -21.96 30.95 -8.22
C VAL A 240 -21.99 31.87 -7.00
N VAL A 241 -20.95 32.70 -6.82
CA VAL A 241 -20.87 33.73 -5.78
C VAL A 241 -19.96 34.88 -6.25
N GLU A 242 -20.25 36.09 -5.80
CA GLU A 242 -19.46 37.30 -6.03
C GLU A 242 -19.07 37.91 -4.68
N TYR A 243 -17.81 38.32 -4.52
CA TYR A 243 -17.29 38.96 -3.32
C TYR A 243 -16.75 40.36 -3.64
N THR A 244 -16.96 41.28 -2.70
CA THR A 244 -16.37 42.63 -2.70
C THR A 244 -16.11 43.09 -1.27
N GLY A 245 -15.24 44.07 -1.07
CA GLY A 245 -14.78 44.47 0.26
C GLY A 245 -13.94 43.38 0.94
N LYS A 246 -14.03 43.29 2.27
CA LYS A 246 -13.22 42.40 3.09
C LYS A 246 -14.00 41.20 3.64
N GLN A 247 -13.47 39.99 3.45
CA GLN A 247 -13.88 38.71 4.00
C GLN A 247 -12.66 37.99 4.59
N ALA A 248 -12.87 37.07 5.53
CA ALA A 248 -11.84 36.18 6.04
C ALA A 248 -12.47 34.80 6.31
N ASP A 249 -11.70 33.74 6.10
CA ASP A 249 -12.07 32.34 6.42
C ASP A 249 -13.44 31.92 5.83
N VAL A 250 -13.56 32.00 4.50
CA VAL A 250 -14.85 31.80 3.80
C VAL A 250 -14.80 30.65 2.78
N THR A 251 -15.70 29.67 2.94
CA THR A 251 -15.98 28.63 1.94
C THR A 251 -17.09 29.06 0.98
N THR A 252 -16.92 28.80 -0.31
CA THR A 252 -17.98 29.04 -1.32
C THR A 252 -19.15 28.05 -1.16
N PRO A 253 -20.33 28.37 -1.72
CA PRO A 253 -21.34 27.36 -2.03
C PRO A 253 -20.77 26.22 -2.91
N ALA A 254 -21.49 25.11 -2.96
CA ALA A 254 -21.13 23.97 -3.82
C ALA A 254 -21.30 24.33 -5.31
N ILE A 255 -20.19 24.32 -6.02
CA ILE A 255 -20.06 24.43 -7.46
C ILE A 255 -20.32 23.06 -8.08
N SER A 256 -21.11 22.99 -9.14
CA SER A 256 -21.43 21.71 -9.81
C SER A 256 -20.36 21.32 -10.82
N GLY A 257 -19.98 20.03 -10.83
CA GLY A 257 -18.93 19.50 -11.69
C GLY A 257 -17.53 19.60 -11.10
N SER A 258 -16.55 19.47 -11.99
CA SER A 258 -15.13 19.27 -11.72
C SER A 258 -14.25 20.50 -11.90
N LEU A 259 -14.82 21.65 -12.25
CA LEU A 259 -14.06 22.86 -12.57
C LEU A 259 -14.77 24.12 -12.06
N ALA A 260 -14.00 24.97 -11.40
CA ALA A 260 -14.37 26.30 -10.96
C ALA A 260 -13.41 27.33 -11.56
N LYS A 261 -13.96 28.50 -11.91
CA LYS A 261 -13.23 29.66 -12.41
C LYS A 261 -13.28 30.76 -11.34
N ILE A 262 -12.13 31.33 -11.00
CA ILE A 262 -12.01 32.47 -10.09
C ILE A 262 -11.65 33.67 -10.97
N ARG A 263 -12.46 34.73 -10.99
CA ARG A 263 -12.23 35.90 -11.84
C ARG A 263 -12.20 37.18 -11.01
N LEU A 264 -11.07 37.88 -11.04
CA LEU A 264 -10.88 39.19 -10.40
C LEU A 264 -11.02 40.28 -11.46
N VAL A 265 -11.98 41.19 -11.26
CA VAL A 265 -12.21 42.37 -12.09
C VAL A 265 -12.03 43.61 -11.24
N THR A 266 -11.19 44.54 -11.70
CA THR A 266 -10.84 45.75 -10.95
C THR A 266 -11.05 47.03 -11.75
N ASP A 267 -11.30 48.13 -11.04
CA ASP A 267 -11.49 49.46 -11.64
C ASP A 267 -10.16 50.23 -11.80
N SER A 268 -10.21 51.46 -12.31
CA SER A 268 -9.04 52.32 -12.57
C SER A 268 -8.32 52.86 -11.31
N SER A 269 -8.76 52.49 -10.10
CA SER A 269 -8.35 53.10 -8.83
C SER A 269 -8.36 52.12 -7.62
N VAL A 270 -7.83 52.60 -6.48
CA VAL A 270 -7.90 51.98 -5.13
C VAL A 270 -7.60 50.48 -5.04
N THR A 271 -6.33 50.11 -5.07
CA THR A 271 -5.90 48.72 -4.81
C THR A 271 -5.99 48.32 -3.32
N LYS A 272 -6.23 47.04 -3.07
CA LYS A 272 -6.20 46.37 -1.76
C LYS A 272 -5.37 45.08 -1.85
N TYR A 273 -5.40 44.25 -0.80
CA TYR A 273 -4.60 43.02 -0.75
C TYR A 273 -4.98 42.05 -1.88
N GLY A 274 -6.27 41.87 -2.18
CA GLY A 274 -6.75 40.90 -3.16
C GLY A 274 -7.33 39.66 -2.49
N PHE A 275 -6.98 38.46 -2.95
CA PHE A 275 -7.50 37.21 -2.36
C PHE A 275 -6.42 36.15 -2.17
N ALA A 276 -6.61 35.30 -1.16
CA ALA A 276 -5.79 34.12 -0.89
C ALA A 276 -6.67 32.90 -0.58
N MET A 277 -6.76 32.00 -1.57
CA MET A 277 -7.31 30.65 -1.45
C MET A 277 -6.22 29.70 -0.94
N ASP A 278 -6.52 28.81 0.00
CA ASP A 278 -5.56 27.85 0.58
C ASP A 278 -5.89 26.40 0.25
N PHE A 279 -7.17 26.03 0.20
CA PHE A 279 -7.64 24.73 -0.27
C PHE A 279 -8.96 24.81 -1.02
N TYR A 280 -9.34 23.70 -1.64
CA TYR A 280 -10.69 23.44 -2.10
C TYR A 280 -11.12 22.03 -1.70
N GLU A 281 -12.42 21.75 -1.69
CA GLU A 281 -12.97 20.44 -1.36
C GLU A 281 -13.82 19.90 -2.52
N VAL A 282 -13.84 18.57 -2.68
CA VAL A 282 -14.53 17.88 -3.77
C VAL A 282 -15.38 16.71 -3.28
N VAL A 283 -16.44 16.39 -4.03
CA VAL A 283 -17.26 15.19 -3.85
C VAL A 283 -17.24 14.39 -5.16
N GLY A 284 -16.55 13.25 -5.17
CA GLY A 284 -16.43 12.38 -6.33
C GLY A 284 -15.16 11.52 -6.30
N GLY A 285 -14.80 10.99 -7.46
CA GLY A 285 -13.60 10.17 -7.66
C GLY A 285 -13.81 9.15 -8.77
N CYS A 286 -12.77 8.89 -9.58
CA CYS A 286 -12.85 7.97 -10.70
C CYS A 286 -13.14 6.52 -10.24
N ALA A 287 -13.85 5.75 -11.06
CA ALA A 287 -14.11 4.33 -10.86
C ALA A 287 -13.47 3.46 -11.95
N SER A 288 -13.35 3.96 -13.18
CA SER A 288 -12.73 3.24 -14.30
C SER A 288 -12.30 4.17 -15.45
N ALA A 289 -11.66 3.59 -16.48
CA ALA A 289 -11.41 4.29 -17.75
C ALA A 289 -12.69 4.64 -18.53
N ALA A 290 -13.87 4.10 -18.18
CA ALA A 290 -15.15 4.48 -18.78
C ALA A 290 -15.68 5.83 -18.28
N ASP A 291 -15.07 6.40 -17.23
CA ASP A 291 -15.39 7.75 -16.73
C ASP A 291 -14.61 8.85 -17.50
N CYS A 292 -13.72 8.46 -18.41
CA CYS A 292 -12.97 9.37 -19.29
C CYS A 292 -13.80 9.81 -20.51
N GLY A 293 -13.51 11.00 -21.05
CA GLY A 293 -14.13 11.46 -22.30
C GLY A 293 -13.66 10.65 -23.52
N PRO A 294 -14.38 10.71 -24.67
CA PRO A 294 -13.94 10.04 -25.90
C PRO A 294 -12.53 10.47 -26.32
N GLY A 295 -11.61 9.51 -26.48
CA GLY A 295 -10.20 9.77 -26.79
C GLY A 295 -9.33 10.12 -25.57
N GLN A 296 -9.72 9.69 -24.37
CA GLN A 296 -8.92 9.81 -23.16
C GLN A 296 -8.83 8.48 -22.41
N THR A 297 -7.68 8.21 -21.80
CA THR A 297 -7.39 6.96 -21.07
C THR A 297 -6.82 7.23 -19.68
N CYS A 298 -7.04 6.29 -18.74
CA CYS A 298 -6.61 6.37 -17.35
C CYS A 298 -5.33 5.54 -17.14
N LEU A 299 -4.25 6.18 -16.69
CA LEU A 299 -2.88 5.59 -16.67
C LEU A 299 -2.63 4.52 -15.58
N GLN A 300 -3.50 4.37 -14.60
CA GLN A 300 -3.36 3.39 -13.51
C GLN A 300 -4.71 2.69 -13.25
N PRO A 301 -5.04 1.60 -13.97
CA PRO A 301 -6.34 0.91 -13.80
C PRO A 301 -6.49 0.12 -12.49
N GLN A 302 -5.43 -0.01 -11.67
CA GLN A 302 -5.41 -0.87 -10.49
C GLN A 302 -4.55 -0.26 -9.35
N CYS A 303 -4.99 -0.52 -8.11
CA CYS A 303 -4.25 -0.50 -6.83
C CYS A 303 -4.20 0.76 -5.92
N ILE A 304 -4.98 0.67 -4.84
CA ILE A 304 -4.56 0.84 -3.43
C ILE A 304 -3.82 2.15 -3.07
N ARG A 305 -4.54 3.27 -3.09
CA ARG A 305 -4.78 4.20 -1.95
C ARG A 305 -5.47 5.45 -2.50
N ALA A 306 -6.48 5.95 -1.80
CA ALA A 306 -7.06 7.24 -2.15
C ALA A 306 -6.11 8.38 -1.74
N PRO A 307 -5.99 9.48 -2.52
CA PRO A 307 -6.69 9.74 -3.78
C PRO A 307 -5.78 9.72 -5.02
N CYS A 308 -6.22 9.05 -6.09
CA CYS A 308 -5.69 9.24 -7.44
C CYS A 308 -6.40 10.44 -8.11
N PHE A 309 -6.03 11.65 -7.73
CA PHE A 309 -6.61 12.91 -8.23
C PHE A 309 -5.75 13.56 -9.34
N SER A 310 -5.53 12.80 -10.42
CA SER A 310 -5.07 13.25 -11.75
C SER A 310 -4.76 12.03 -12.64
N MET A 311 -4.61 12.27 -13.96
CA MET A 311 -4.25 11.29 -15.02
C MET A 311 -5.40 10.66 -15.83
N CYS A 312 -6.42 11.45 -16.17
CA CYS A 312 -7.04 11.34 -17.49
C CYS A 312 -6.14 12.07 -18.49
N VAL A 313 -5.49 11.35 -19.41
CA VAL A 313 -4.66 11.96 -20.46
C VAL A 313 -5.37 11.83 -21.82
N ALA A 314 -5.18 12.82 -22.69
CA ALA A 314 -5.55 12.67 -24.09
C ALA A 314 -4.75 11.51 -24.70
N ASP A 315 -5.42 10.65 -25.48
CA ASP A 315 -4.81 9.46 -26.08
C ASP A 315 -3.50 9.82 -26.77
N GLN A 316 -2.40 9.50 -26.09
CA GLN A 316 -1.11 9.40 -26.73
C GLN A 316 -1.23 8.25 -27.75
N PRO A 317 -0.64 8.36 -28.95
CA PRO A 317 -0.67 7.27 -29.90
C PRO A 317 -0.17 6.01 -29.19
N VAL A 318 -1.00 4.97 -29.09
CA VAL A 318 -0.71 3.81 -28.24
C VAL A 318 0.60 3.17 -28.71
N ILE A 319 1.68 3.47 -27.98
CA ILE A 319 3.02 3.02 -28.30
C ILE A 319 3.04 1.52 -28.04
N GLN A 320 3.07 0.73 -29.11
CA GLN A 320 3.15 -0.71 -28.99
C GLN A 320 4.62 -1.09 -28.81
N ASP A 321 4.99 -1.63 -27.66
CA ASP A 321 6.29 -2.24 -27.45
C ASP A 321 6.34 -3.55 -28.26
N VAL A 322 7.19 -3.61 -29.30
CA VAL A 322 7.25 -4.72 -30.26
C VAL A 322 8.70 -5.18 -30.44
N SER A 323 8.91 -6.51 -30.53
CA SER A 323 10.24 -7.06 -30.81
C SER A 323 10.64 -6.85 -32.27
N VAL A 324 11.95 -6.80 -32.57
CA VAL A 324 12.43 -6.79 -33.96
C VAL A 324 11.88 -7.99 -34.74
N ALA A 325 11.92 -9.19 -34.15
CA ALA A 325 11.43 -10.41 -34.78
C ALA A 325 9.94 -10.37 -35.15
N ASP A 326 9.11 -9.69 -34.34
CA ASP A 326 7.68 -9.50 -34.63
C ASP A 326 7.44 -8.46 -35.72
N LEU A 327 8.24 -7.39 -35.81
CA LEU A 327 8.16 -6.45 -36.94
C LEU A 327 8.58 -7.12 -38.26
N LEU A 328 9.51 -8.08 -38.21
CA LEU A 328 9.92 -8.86 -39.39
C LEU A 328 8.85 -9.89 -39.78
N THR A 329 8.32 -10.65 -38.82
CA THR A 329 7.40 -11.78 -39.07
C THR A 329 5.95 -11.33 -39.28
N ASN A 330 5.49 -10.36 -38.49
CA ASN A 330 4.08 -9.95 -38.35
C ASN A 330 3.85 -8.47 -38.74
N GLY A 331 4.79 -7.83 -39.45
CA GLY A 331 4.79 -6.39 -39.72
C GLY A 331 3.49 -5.79 -40.30
N ALA A 332 2.69 -6.57 -41.03
CA ALA A 332 1.38 -6.13 -41.53
C ALA A 332 0.40 -5.74 -40.41
N ALA A 333 0.49 -6.35 -39.22
CA ALA A 333 -0.32 -6.00 -38.05
C ALA A 333 0.05 -4.64 -37.42
N TYR A 334 1.26 -4.16 -37.69
CA TYR A 334 1.85 -2.94 -37.11
C TYR A 334 1.97 -1.78 -38.09
N SER A 335 1.70 -2.00 -39.39
CA SER A 335 1.78 -0.95 -40.42
C SER A 335 0.83 0.21 -40.12
N GLY A 336 1.35 1.43 -40.19
CA GLY A 336 0.66 2.68 -39.85
C GLY A 336 0.60 3.00 -38.35
N ARG A 337 1.02 2.10 -37.46
CA ARG A 337 0.99 2.29 -35.99
C ARG A 337 2.29 2.90 -35.45
N VAL A 338 2.21 3.52 -34.29
CA VAL A 338 3.39 3.94 -33.52
C VAL A 338 3.86 2.76 -32.67
N VAL A 339 5.14 2.41 -32.81
CA VAL A 339 5.78 1.31 -32.08
C VAL A 339 6.99 1.84 -31.32
N ARG A 340 7.37 1.14 -30.25
CA ARG A 340 8.68 1.23 -29.61
C ARG A 340 9.36 -0.11 -29.79
N VAL A 341 10.59 -0.09 -30.29
CA VAL A 341 11.42 -1.28 -30.49
C VAL A 341 12.78 -1.05 -29.87
N SER A 342 13.27 -2.04 -29.11
CA SER A 342 14.64 -2.05 -28.58
C SER A 342 15.54 -2.73 -29.59
N ALA A 343 16.48 -2.00 -30.19
CA ALA A 343 17.35 -2.51 -31.24
C ALA A 343 18.66 -1.71 -31.39
N GLU A 344 19.70 -2.33 -31.96
CA GLU A 344 20.94 -1.64 -32.33
C GLU A 344 20.89 -1.15 -33.79
N PRO A 345 20.94 0.16 -34.06
CA PRO A 345 21.02 0.69 -35.42
C PRO A 345 22.40 0.43 -36.04
N THR A 346 22.41 -0.22 -37.20
CA THR A 346 23.62 -0.43 -37.99
C THR A 346 23.66 0.51 -39.19
N ALA A 347 24.83 1.08 -39.48
CA ALA A 347 25.07 1.80 -40.72
C ALA A 347 25.20 0.79 -41.88
N ARG A 348 24.40 0.95 -42.94
CA ARG A 348 24.52 0.12 -44.15
C ARG A 348 25.81 0.44 -44.91
N SER A 349 26.25 -0.50 -45.74
CA SER A 349 27.35 -0.27 -46.69
C SER A 349 27.10 1.01 -47.50
N PRO A 350 28.06 1.96 -47.55
CA PRO A 350 27.85 3.23 -48.22
C PRO A 350 27.69 3.04 -49.73
N VAL A 351 26.56 3.50 -50.27
CA VAL A 351 26.29 3.53 -51.71
C VAL A 351 26.83 4.85 -52.26
N CYS A 352 27.87 4.76 -53.09
CA CYS A 352 28.46 5.90 -53.78
C CYS A 352 28.08 5.88 -55.26
N THR A 353 27.45 6.96 -55.76
CA THR A 353 27.26 7.14 -57.21
C THR A 353 28.60 7.46 -57.85
N ARG A 354 29.26 6.46 -58.47
CA ARG A 354 30.43 6.69 -59.34
C ARG A 354 30.00 7.42 -60.60
N ILE A 355 30.09 8.75 -60.58
CA ILE A 355 29.94 9.60 -61.75
C ILE A 355 31.35 10.02 -62.21
N ALA A 356 31.57 10.10 -63.51
CA ALA A 356 32.82 10.62 -64.05
C ALA A 356 32.92 12.12 -63.78
N CYS A 357 33.61 12.50 -62.70
CA CYS A 357 33.72 13.90 -62.30
C CYS A 357 34.54 14.73 -63.29
N SER A 358 34.02 15.90 -63.66
CA SER A 358 34.78 16.88 -64.44
C SER A 358 35.92 17.47 -63.61
N PRO A 359 37.03 17.92 -64.23
CA PRO A 359 38.12 18.63 -63.52
C PRO A 359 37.67 19.87 -62.72
N SER A 360 36.53 20.46 -63.08
CA SER A 360 35.91 21.61 -62.39
C SER A 360 35.00 21.25 -61.22
N ASN A 361 34.69 19.97 -60.98
CA ASN A 361 33.92 19.51 -59.83
C ASN A 361 34.41 18.12 -59.36
N PRO A 362 35.56 18.04 -58.68
CA PRO A 362 36.12 16.77 -58.20
C PRO A 362 35.27 16.09 -57.11
N CYS A 363 34.29 16.79 -56.53
CA CYS A 363 33.41 16.30 -55.47
C CYS A 363 32.09 15.71 -55.98
N CYS A 364 31.98 15.38 -57.28
CA CYS A 364 30.72 14.91 -57.87
C CYS A 364 30.22 13.54 -57.36
N ASN A 365 31.07 12.78 -56.65
CA ASN A 365 30.67 11.53 -56.01
C ASN A 365 29.96 11.82 -54.68
N ARG A 366 28.63 11.64 -54.64
CA ARG A 366 27.91 11.51 -53.35
C ARG A 366 27.96 10.06 -52.89
N CYS A 367 28.50 9.84 -51.70
CA CYS A 367 28.36 8.60 -50.95
C CYS A 367 27.27 8.78 -49.90
N SER A 368 26.37 7.80 -49.78
CA SER A 368 25.35 7.79 -48.72
C SER A 368 25.30 6.45 -48.01
N SER A 369 25.19 6.48 -46.69
CA SER A 369 24.93 5.31 -45.84
C SER A 369 23.67 5.61 -45.03
N SER A 370 22.71 4.69 -45.03
CA SER A 370 21.50 4.79 -44.22
C SER A 370 21.59 3.87 -43.00
N PHE A 371 20.97 4.27 -41.89
CA PHE A 371 20.83 3.43 -40.72
C PHE A 371 19.64 2.48 -40.86
N SER A 372 19.80 1.27 -40.37
CA SER A 372 18.72 0.28 -40.27
C SER A 372 18.85 -0.61 -39.04
N ILE A 373 17.71 -1.17 -38.62
CA ILE A 373 17.67 -2.29 -37.68
C ILE A 373 17.89 -3.56 -38.51
N GLY A 374 19.05 -4.20 -38.33
CA GLY A 374 19.53 -5.25 -39.22
C GLY A 374 19.59 -4.77 -40.69
N GLU A 375 19.41 -5.69 -41.64
CA GLU A 375 19.37 -5.37 -43.07
C GLU A 375 17.95 -5.08 -43.61
N GLU A 376 16.92 -5.15 -42.76
CA GLU A 376 15.52 -5.25 -43.23
C GLU A 376 14.61 -4.05 -42.90
N ILE A 377 14.84 -3.32 -41.80
CA ILE A 377 14.02 -2.16 -41.39
C ILE A 377 14.83 -0.86 -41.52
N MET A 378 14.48 0.00 -42.47
CA MET A 378 15.15 1.29 -42.70
C MET A 378 14.69 2.37 -41.72
N LEU A 379 15.63 3.10 -41.11
CA LEU A 379 15.32 4.25 -40.25
C LEU A 379 15.15 5.53 -41.08
N THR A 380 14.05 6.22 -40.85
CA THR A 380 13.59 7.37 -41.65
C THR A 380 13.24 8.54 -40.72
N THR A 381 13.51 9.77 -41.14
CA THR A 381 13.05 10.96 -40.41
C THR A 381 11.53 11.12 -40.54
N PRO A 382 10.85 11.90 -39.67
CA PRO A 382 9.42 12.19 -39.81
C PRO A 382 9.07 12.87 -41.15
N GLY A 383 10.02 13.55 -41.78
CA GLY A 383 9.87 14.16 -43.11
C GLY A 383 10.01 13.18 -44.29
N GLY A 384 10.30 11.90 -44.03
CA GLY A 384 10.46 10.87 -45.06
C GLY A 384 11.87 10.72 -45.66
N GLU A 385 12.86 11.44 -45.13
CA GLU A 385 14.26 11.32 -45.58
C GLU A 385 14.97 10.16 -44.85
N PRO A 386 15.81 9.35 -45.54
CA PRO A 386 16.60 8.32 -44.87
C PRO A 386 17.54 8.92 -43.81
N MET A 387 17.54 8.34 -42.61
CA MET A 387 18.49 8.73 -41.56
C MET A 387 19.86 8.17 -41.89
N GLY A 388 20.89 9.01 -41.96
CA GLY A 388 22.19 8.57 -42.42
C GLY A 388 23.22 9.66 -42.68
N CYS A 389 24.29 9.26 -43.38
CA CYS A 389 25.37 10.12 -43.84
C CYS A 389 25.21 10.36 -45.34
N SER A 390 25.50 11.59 -45.81
CA SER A 390 25.45 11.97 -47.24
C SER A 390 26.60 12.93 -47.57
N GLY A 391 27.66 12.42 -48.21
CA GLY A 391 28.89 13.17 -48.41
C GLY A 391 29.62 13.37 -47.09
N ASN A 392 29.91 14.63 -46.75
CA ASN A 392 30.48 15.03 -45.44
C ASN A 392 29.40 15.56 -44.47
N GLU A 393 28.13 15.59 -44.88
CA GLU A 393 27.01 16.12 -44.12
C GLU A 393 26.08 14.97 -43.70
N CYS A 394 25.40 15.12 -42.56
CA CYS A 394 24.62 14.05 -41.94
C CYS A 394 23.22 14.56 -41.62
N THR A 395 22.17 13.81 -42.02
CA THR A 395 20.78 14.32 -42.11
C THR A 395 20.11 14.55 -40.76
N VAL A 396 20.71 14.09 -39.65
CA VAL A 396 20.05 14.05 -38.34
C VAL A 396 20.72 14.97 -37.30
N THR A 397 22.06 15.04 -37.26
CA THR A 397 22.81 15.88 -36.31
C THR A 397 24.25 16.13 -36.77
N ALA A 398 24.94 17.09 -36.15
CA ALA A 398 26.31 17.53 -36.44
C ALA A 398 27.45 16.51 -36.24
N ALA A 399 27.13 15.27 -35.85
CA ALA A 399 28.06 14.15 -35.76
C ALA A 399 27.52 12.98 -36.59
N CYS A 400 28.36 12.38 -37.42
CA CYS A 400 27.96 11.38 -38.42
C CYS A 400 27.77 9.95 -37.86
N GLU A 401 27.69 9.82 -36.54
CA GLU A 401 27.28 8.62 -35.83
C GLU A 401 26.40 9.02 -34.63
N PRO A 402 25.11 9.39 -34.82
CA PRO A 402 24.21 9.75 -33.72
C PRO A 402 23.95 8.58 -32.75
N PHE A 403 24.34 7.36 -33.15
CA PHE A 403 24.26 6.14 -32.37
C PHE A 403 25.63 5.66 -31.85
N ALA A 404 26.70 6.47 -31.98
CA ALA A 404 28.06 6.13 -31.55
C ALA A 404 28.09 5.64 -30.10
N ALA A 405 28.94 4.64 -29.85
CA ALA A 405 28.87 3.78 -28.68
C ALA A 405 28.91 4.53 -27.33
N ARG A 406 27.74 4.76 -26.75
CA ARG A 406 27.57 4.85 -25.30
C ARG A 406 27.30 3.47 -24.74
N GLU A 407 28.36 2.66 -24.86
CA GLU A 407 28.55 1.35 -24.26
C GLU A 407 27.53 0.25 -24.61
N ASN A 408 27.50 -0.13 -25.90
CA ASN A 408 27.03 -1.43 -26.44
C ASN A 408 25.69 -1.94 -25.87
N GLY A 409 24.64 -1.13 -25.98
CA GLY A 409 23.27 -1.55 -25.69
C GLY A 409 22.31 -1.13 -26.79
N PRO A 410 21.14 -1.80 -26.89
CA PRO A 410 20.12 -1.42 -27.85
C PRO A 410 19.55 -0.04 -27.52
N TYR A 411 19.18 0.69 -28.57
CA TYR A 411 18.41 1.93 -28.47
C TYR A 411 16.92 1.60 -28.40
N GLU A 412 16.19 2.31 -27.56
CA GLU A 412 14.74 2.38 -27.64
C GLU A 412 14.35 3.37 -28.72
N LEU A 413 13.87 2.83 -29.83
CA LEU A 413 13.48 3.55 -31.03
C LEU A 413 11.96 3.66 -31.06
N THR A 414 11.42 4.88 -30.95
CA THR A 414 9.98 5.13 -30.99
C THR A 414 9.59 5.85 -32.27
N GLY A 415 8.62 5.32 -33.02
CA GLY A 415 8.24 5.88 -34.31
C GLY A 415 7.09 5.16 -34.99
N ARG A 416 6.61 5.71 -36.12
CA ARG A 416 5.61 5.04 -36.97
C ARG A 416 6.26 3.93 -37.78
N PHE A 417 5.75 2.71 -37.69
CA PHE A 417 6.16 1.60 -38.56
C PHE A 417 5.30 1.55 -39.82
N GLU A 418 5.91 1.33 -40.98
CA GLU A 418 5.21 1.09 -42.24
C GLU A 418 5.80 -0.10 -43.00
N LEU A 419 4.90 -0.91 -43.54
CA LEU A 419 5.20 -1.98 -44.49
C LEU A 419 4.69 -1.54 -45.87
N ASP A 420 5.58 -1.41 -46.85
CA ASP A 420 5.21 -1.07 -48.22
C ASP A 420 4.69 -2.27 -49.03
N ALA A 421 4.04 -1.99 -50.16
CA ALA A 421 3.44 -3.02 -51.02
C ALA A 421 4.45 -3.99 -51.66
N SER A 422 5.76 -3.69 -51.60
CA SER A 422 6.86 -4.57 -52.03
C SER A 422 7.49 -5.35 -50.86
N GLY A 423 6.99 -5.20 -49.63
CA GLY A 423 7.52 -5.86 -48.43
C GLY A 423 8.69 -5.12 -47.77
N GLY A 424 9.03 -3.92 -48.23
CA GLY A 424 10.01 -3.04 -47.58
C GLY A 424 9.45 -2.48 -46.27
N ARG A 425 10.29 -2.45 -45.22
CA ARG A 425 9.92 -2.02 -43.87
C ARG A 425 10.62 -0.70 -43.53
N ARG A 426 9.86 0.28 -43.05
CA ARG A 426 10.38 1.58 -42.59
C ARG A 426 9.91 1.88 -41.17
N LEU A 427 10.78 2.50 -40.40
CA LEU A 427 10.46 3.09 -39.10
C LEU A 427 10.76 4.58 -39.16
N TYR A 428 9.71 5.40 -39.13
CA TYR A 428 9.80 6.86 -39.10
C TYR A 428 9.99 7.29 -37.65
N LEU A 429 11.21 7.66 -37.27
CA LEU A 429 11.57 7.90 -35.87
C LEU A 429 11.08 9.26 -35.38
N ASP A 430 10.18 9.23 -34.41
CA ASP A 430 9.75 10.40 -33.63
C ASP A 430 10.79 10.71 -32.53
N SER A 431 11.37 9.66 -31.93
CA SER A 431 12.47 9.79 -30.96
C SER A 431 13.31 8.51 -30.84
N PHE A 432 14.55 8.66 -30.37
CA PHE A 432 15.40 7.56 -29.97
C PHE A 432 16.15 7.91 -28.69
N ARG A 433 16.38 6.91 -27.83
CA ARG A 433 17.21 7.02 -26.62
C ARG A 433 17.97 5.72 -26.41
N ALA A 434 19.11 5.76 -25.71
CA ALA A 434 19.72 4.54 -25.19
C ALA A 434 18.75 3.86 -24.19
N ALA A 435 18.83 2.53 -24.05
CA ALA A 435 18.12 1.82 -22.99
C ALA A 435 18.46 2.41 -21.59
N ALA A 436 17.54 2.22 -20.63
CA ALA A 436 17.74 2.69 -19.27
C ALA A 436 18.97 2.04 -18.63
N CYS A 437 19.67 2.78 -17.78
CA CYS A 437 20.79 2.24 -17.02
C CYS A 437 20.30 1.26 -15.93
N HIS A 438 20.97 0.12 -15.79
CA HIS A 438 20.73 -0.85 -14.74
C HIS A 438 22.03 -1.47 -14.23
N THR A 439 21.96 -2.06 -13.04
CA THR A 439 23.09 -2.76 -12.44
C THR A 439 23.26 -4.13 -13.09
N THR A 440 24.47 -4.40 -13.58
CA THR A 440 24.90 -5.62 -14.25
C THR A 440 26.31 -6.00 -13.80
N GLY A 441 26.90 -7.04 -14.40
CA GLY A 441 28.13 -7.67 -13.93
C GLY A 441 27.81 -8.81 -12.99
N CYS A 442 28.65 -9.85 -12.97
CA CYS A 442 28.37 -11.07 -12.20
C CYS A 442 28.30 -10.81 -10.68
N SER A 443 28.92 -9.72 -10.21
CA SER A 443 28.91 -9.26 -8.82
C SER A 443 28.07 -7.99 -8.60
N GLY A 444 27.31 -7.54 -9.61
CA GLY A 444 26.53 -6.29 -9.58
C GLY A 444 27.38 -5.00 -9.64
N GLN A 445 28.62 -5.10 -10.13
CA GLN A 445 29.64 -4.06 -10.04
C GLN A 445 29.70 -3.09 -11.24
N VAL A 446 28.81 -3.24 -12.24
CA VAL A 446 28.78 -2.43 -13.45
C VAL A 446 27.42 -1.72 -13.54
N CYS A 447 27.42 -0.43 -13.83
CA CYS A 447 26.21 0.29 -14.24
C CYS A 447 26.28 0.51 -15.75
N ALA A 448 25.35 -0.07 -16.51
CA ALA A 448 25.33 0.01 -17.97
C ALA A 448 23.88 0.00 -18.49
N ASN A 449 23.69 0.33 -19.77
CA ASN A 449 22.41 0.21 -20.50
C ASN A 449 22.26 -1.16 -21.19
N SER A 450 23.13 -2.12 -20.87
CA SER A 450 23.12 -3.47 -21.43
C SER A 450 23.78 -4.48 -20.49
N ASP A 451 23.39 -5.75 -20.61
CA ASP A 451 23.92 -6.81 -19.76
C ASP A 451 25.41 -7.07 -20.03
N ARG A 452 26.25 -6.62 -19.11
CA ARG A 452 27.70 -6.86 -19.14
C ARG A 452 28.05 -8.10 -18.32
N ILE A 453 28.65 -9.08 -18.98
CA ILE A 453 29.26 -10.23 -18.34
C ILE A 453 30.70 -9.85 -17.94
N THR A 454 30.95 -9.82 -16.63
CA THR A 454 32.29 -9.66 -16.04
C THR A 454 32.81 -11.02 -15.57
N THR A 455 34.06 -11.07 -15.11
CA THR A 455 34.46 -12.15 -14.20
C THR A 455 33.57 -12.13 -12.95
N CYS A 456 33.26 -13.31 -12.41
CA CYS A 456 32.57 -13.47 -11.12
C CYS A 456 33.53 -13.35 -9.93
N GLU A 457 34.56 -12.52 -10.08
CA GLU A 457 35.41 -12.07 -8.98
C GLU A 457 34.59 -11.12 -8.11
N PHE A 458 34.63 -11.34 -6.79
CA PHE A 458 33.97 -10.45 -5.84
C PHE A 458 35.03 -9.64 -5.09
N ARG A 459 34.78 -8.34 -4.93
CA ARG A 459 35.62 -7.41 -4.17
C ARG A 459 34.75 -6.61 -3.22
N ASP A 460 35.28 -6.28 -2.05
CA ASP A 460 34.51 -5.61 -0.99
C ASP A 460 33.98 -4.23 -1.41
N GLU A 461 34.72 -3.52 -2.27
CA GLU A 461 34.28 -2.28 -2.95
C GLU A 461 32.94 -2.44 -3.71
N TYR A 462 32.58 -3.65 -4.17
CA TYR A 462 31.33 -3.89 -4.88
C TYR A 462 30.10 -3.89 -3.95
N MET A 463 30.28 -4.04 -2.63
CA MET A 463 29.18 -3.86 -1.68
C MET A 463 28.64 -2.43 -1.68
N CYS A 464 29.50 -1.45 -1.94
CA CYS A 464 29.13 -0.03 -1.99
C CYS A 464 28.15 0.29 -3.14
N TYR A 465 28.27 -0.42 -4.27
CA TYR A 465 27.41 -0.22 -5.42
C TYR A 465 25.97 -0.78 -5.21
N ARG A 466 25.74 -1.67 -4.24
CA ARG A 466 24.40 -2.24 -3.97
C ARG A 466 23.36 -1.21 -3.54
N SER A 467 23.79 -0.09 -2.96
CA SER A 467 22.93 1.03 -2.56
C SER A 467 23.16 2.29 -3.39
N ALA A 468 24.00 2.21 -4.44
CA ALA A 468 24.25 3.32 -5.34
C ALA A 468 23.17 3.39 -6.41
N SER A 469 22.77 4.62 -6.78
CA SER A 469 21.89 4.83 -7.93
C SER A 469 22.67 4.57 -9.22
N CYS A 470 22.10 3.84 -10.17
CA CYS A 470 22.71 3.55 -11.48
C CYS A 470 21.92 4.27 -12.57
N GLU A 471 22.47 5.37 -13.08
CA GLU A 471 21.75 6.36 -13.88
C GLU A 471 22.64 6.99 -14.98
N PRO A 472 22.04 7.65 -15.99
CA PRO A 472 22.79 8.44 -16.95
C PRO A 472 23.49 9.62 -16.27
N GLN A 473 24.81 9.72 -16.45
CA GLN A 473 25.65 10.78 -15.90
C GLN A 473 25.60 12.05 -16.79
N THR A 474 26.30 13.12 -16.41
CA THR A 474 26.25 14.41 -17.13
C THR A 474 26.84 14.38 -18.54
N ASP A 475 27.74 13.43 -18.82
CA ASP A 475 28.22 13.14 -20.17
C ASP A 475 27.27 12.22 -20.94
N GLY A 476 26.29 11.62 -20.25
CA GLY A 476 25.26 10.71 -20.71
C GLY A 476 25.74 9.27 -20.96
N HIS A 477 26.84 8.84 -20.35
CA HIS A 477 27.12 7.41 -20.12
C HIS A 477 26.35 6.91 -18.89
N CYS A 478 26.10 5.61 -18.80
CA CYS A 478 25.61 5.02 -17.55
C CYS A 478 26.73 4.97 -16.51
N GLY A 479 26.41 5.29 -15.27
CA GLY A 479 27.36 5.24 -14.16
C GLY A 479 26.65 5.18 -12.82
N PHE A 480 27.39 4.76 -11.79
CA PHE A 480 26.90 4.89 -10.42
C PHE A 480 27.00 6.36 -10.00
N THR A 481 25.87 6.97 -9.65
CA THR A 481 25.79 8.37 -9.26
C THR A 481 26.63 8.61 -7.99
N PRO A 482 27.70 9.43 -8.05
CA PRO A 482 28.56 9.68 -6.90
C PRO A 482 27.80 10.41 -5.80
N THR A 483 27.95 9.94 -4.56
CA THR A 483 27.34 10.51 -3.37
C THR A 483 28.36 10.47 -2.23
N PRO A 484 28.32 11.39 -1.25
CA PRO A 484 29.26 11.37 -0.13
C PRO A 484 29.29 10.03 0.63
N THR A 485 28.16 9.32 0.66
CA THR A 485 28.02 7.96 1.20
C THR A 485 28.69 6.89 0.34
N LEU A 486 28.54 6.96 -0.99
CA LEU A 486 29.22 6.04 -1.92
C LEU A 486 30.73 6.30 -1.92
N ASP A 487 31.13 7.56 -2.00
CA ASP A 487 32.54 7.99 -1.97
C ASP A 487 33.21 7.57 -0.66
N GLN A 488 32.53 7.73 0.48
CA GLN A 488 33.03 7.26 1.79
C GLN A 488 33.09 5.73 1.87
N CYS A 489 32.16 5.00 1.25
CA CYS A 489 32.19 3.54 1.20
C CYS A 489 33.34 3.02 0.33
N LEU A 490 33.53 3.59 -0.87
CA LEU A 490 34.66 3.26 -1.76
C LEU A 490 36.01 3.69 -1.16
N ALA A 491 36.04 4.78 -0.40
CA ALA A 491 37.20 5.16 0.43
C ALA A 491 37.38 4.27 1.68
N GLY A 492 36.40 3.40 2.00
CA GLY A 492 36.34 2.54 3.18
C GLY A 492 37.31 1.37 3.20
N GLY A 493 38.10 1.17 2.13
CA GLY A 493 39.25 0.25 2.11
C GLY A 493 40.45 0.73 2.93
N ARG A 494 40.23 1.34 4.11
CA ARG A 494 41.27 1.84 5.02
C ARG A 494 40.88 1.59 6.46
N ASP A 495 41.85 1.14 7.27
CA ASP A 495 41.70 0.86 8.70
C ASP A 495 41.00 2.00 9.45
N PHE A 496 39.91 1.68 10.16
CA PHE A 496 39.10 2.60 10.94
C PHE A 496 39.52 2.56 12.41
N ALA A 497 40.16 3.62 12.89
CA ALA A 497 40.61 3.76 14.27
C ALA A 497 39.68 4.66 15.09
N VAL A 498 39.41 4.25 16.34
CA VAL A 498 38.61 4.99 17.33
C VAL A 498 39.33 4.98 18.69
N GLN A 499 39.11 6.03 19.48
CA GLN A 499 39.72 6.23 20.80
C GLN A 499 38.66 6.59 21.81
N ALA A 500 38.87 6.22 23.06
CA ALA A 500 38.04 6.61 24.19
C ALA A 500 38.21 8.10 24.49
N VAL A 501 37.11 8.75 24.88
CA VAL A 501 37.08 10.19 25.23
C VAL A 501 36.93 10.43 26.73
N ASP A 502 36.75 9.36 27.51
CA ASP A 502 36.62 9.37 28.97
C ASP A 502 37.95 9.13 29.69
N THR A 503 39.01 8.75 28.98
CA THR A 503 40.38 8.61 29.52
C THR A 503 41.09 9.97 29.63
N PRO A 504 41.88 10.23 30.70
CA PRO A 504 42.32 9.28 31.71
C PRO A 504 41.31 9.03 32.85
N ILE A 505 41.22 7.78 33.31
CA ILE A 505 40.33 7.36 34.43
C ILE A 505 41.17 6.73 35.56
N THR A 506 41.01 7.22 36.79
CA THR A 506 41.62 6.65 38.00
C THR A 506 41.01 5.29 38.34
N ILE A 507 41.85 4.29 38.58
CA ILE A 507 41.46 2.92 38.97
C ILE A 507 41.45 2.84 40.51
N PRO A 508 40.32 2.50 41.16
CA PRO A 508 40.24 2.34 42.62
C PRO A 508 41.04 1.12 43.13
N ASP A 509 41.75 1.31 44.25
CA ASP A 509 42.45 0.27 45.03
C ASP A 509 41.49 -0.84 45.49
N ALA A 510 41.91 -2.10 45.33
CA ALA A 510 41.21 -3.30 45.83
C ALA A 510 39.72 -3.45 45.47
N ASP A 511 39.24 -2.81 44.39
CA ASP A 511 37.82 -2.80 44.02
C ASP A 511 37.50 -3.74 42.83
N PRO A 512 36.90 -4.92 43.08
CA PRO A 512 36.51 -5.85 42.01
C PRO A 512 35.39 -5.33 41.10
N THR A 513 34.68 -4.26 41.49
CA THR A 513 33.72 -3.59 40.60
C THR A 513 34.43 -2.83 39.49
N GLY A 514 35.59 -2.22 39.78
CA GLY A 514 36.50 -1.57 38.83
C GLY A 514 35.89 -0.39 38.06
N ILE A 515 36.66 0.13 37.11
CA ILE A 515 36.21 1.15 36.15
C ILE A 515 35.69 0.53 34.86
N ARG A 516 34.95 1.34 34.09
CA ARG A 516 34.52 1.05 32.72
C ARG A 516 34.81 2.27 31.86
N SER A 517 35.50 2.07 30.74
CA SER A 517 35.62 3.05 29.65
C SER A 517 34.85 2.56 28.43
N ILE A 518 34.13 3.45 27.74
CA ILE A 518 33.21 3.07 26.66
C ILE A 518 33.55 3.80 25.36
N ILE A 519 33.71 3.03 24.28
CA ILE A 519 33.77 3.54 22.90
C ILE A 519 32.49 3.14 22.17
N SER A 520 31.72 4.12 21.71
CA SER A 520 30.57 3.91 20.82
C SER A 520 31.04 3.86 19.36
N VAL A 521 30.93 2.69 18.74
CA VAL A 521 31.35 2.45 17.35
C VAL A 521 30.14 2.56 16.41
N PRO A 522 30.18 3.39 15.35
CA PRO A 522 29.11 3.46 14.37
C PRO A 522 29.07 2.20 13.52
N ASP A 523 27.91 1.89 12.91
CA ASP A 523 27.83 0.75 11.99
C ASP A 523 28.68 0.99 10.74
N ARG A 524 29.59 0.05 10.50
CA ARG A 524 30.48 -0.03 9.33
C ARG A 524 30.38 -1.39 8.63
N GLY A 525 29.38 -2.19 8.97
CA GLY A 525 29.24 -3.57 8.50
C GLY A 525 30.09 -4.57 9.29
N PRO A 526 30.31 -5.78 8.73
CA PRO A 526 30.98 -6.88 9.42
C PRO A 526 32.48 -6.63 9.57
N ALA A 527 33.03 -6.92 10.75
CA ALA A 527 34.43 -6.66 11.07
C ALA A 527 35.41 -7.43 10.15
N GLY A 528 36.50 -6.75 9.77
CA GLY A 528 37.76 -7.39 9.38
C GLY A 528 38.55 -7.83 10.62
N VAL A 529 39.82 -7.44 10.71
CA VAL A 529 40.65 -7.69 11.89
C VAL A 529 40.45 -6.56 12.91
N VAL A 530 39.99 -6.90 14.13
CA VAL A 530 39.90 -5.93 15.23
C VAL A 530 41.18 -5.99 16.06
N ARG A 531 41.77 -4.83 16.35
CA ARG A 531 42.92 -4.67 17.24
C ARG A 531 42.58 -3.74 18.40
N VAL A 532 43.09 -4.03 19.59
CA VAL A 532 42.96 -3.19 20.78
C VAL A 532 44.31 -2.66 21.25
N SER A 533 44.32 -1.37 21.60
CA SER A 533 45.45 -0.70 22.24
C SER A 533 44.96 -0.02 23.53
N ALA A 534 45.72 -0.15 24.61
CA ALA A 534 45.41 0.48 25.90
C ALA A 534 46.70 0.68 26.71
N GLU A 535 46.83 1.85 27.35
CA GLU A 535 47.93 2.17 28.25
C GLU A 535 47.37 2.41 29.66
N LEU A 536 47.97 1.77 30.66
CA LEU A 536 47.59 1.84 32.05
C LEU A 536 48.84 2.09 32.90
N ARG A 537 48.76 3.08 33.80
CA ARG A 537 49.76 3.32 34.83
C ARG A 537 49.38 2.60 36.11
N HIS A 538 50.29 1.79 36.64
CA HIS A 538 50.12 1.06 37.91
C HIS A 538 51.47 0.70 38.51
N SER A 539 51.61 0.73 39.84
CA SER A 539 52.84 0.29 40.49
C SER A 539 53.04 -1.23 40.43
N TYR A 540 51.95 -2.01 40.37
CA TYR A 540 51.98 -3.48 40.32
C TYR A 540 50.98 -3.99 39.27
N ARG A 541 51.40 -4.22 38.03
CA ARG A 541 50.48 -4.71 36.98
C ARG A 541 49.94 -6.12 37.25
N GLY A 542 50.57 -6.86 38.16
CA GLY A 542 50.10 -8.16 38.64
C GLY A 542 48.76 -8.11 39.36
N ASP A 543 48.28 -6.94 39.76
CA ASP A 543 47.06 -6.80 40.56
C ASP A 543 45.85 -6.53 39.66
N LEU A 544 46.11 -6.06 38.44
CA LEU A 544 45.11 -5.67 37.47
C LEU A 544 44.43 -6.86 36.77
N ARG A 545 43.13 -6.69 36.52
CA ARG A 545 42.33 -7.50 35.60
C ARG A 545 41.68 -6.61 34.54
N VAL A 546 41.94 -6.90 33.27
CA VAL A 546 41.46 -6.12 32.11
C VAL A 546 40.64 -7.00 31.18
N VAL A 547 39.39 -6.63 30.94
CA VAL A 547 38.46 -7.34 30.07
C VAL A 547 37.81 -6.36 29.10
N LEU A 548 37.75 -6.73 27.82
CA LEU A 548 37.02 -6.01 26.78
C LEU A 548 35.71 -6.74 26.50
N THR A 549 34.58 -6.05 26.61
CA THR A 549 33.25 -6.56 26.23
C THR A 549 32.81 -5.88 24.93
N ALA A 550 32.49 -6.68 23.92
CA ALA A 550 31.97 -6.23 22.63
C ALA A 550 30.45 -5.95 22.68
N PRO A 551 29.88 -5.25 21.68
CA PRO A 551 28.45 -4.91 21.64
C PRO A 551 27.51 -6.14 21.63
N ASP A 552 27.99 -7.29 21.15
CA ASP A 552 27.25 -8.56 21.14
C ASP A 552 27.32 -9.32 22.49
N GLY A 553 27.99 -8.74 23.49
CA GLY A 553 28.22 -9.35 24.81
C GLY A 553 29.42 -10.29 24.89
N THR A 554 30.17 -10.50 23.81
CA THR A 554 31.40 -11.32 23.84
C THR A 554 32.47 -10.65 24.68
N GLU A 555 33.00 -11.36 25.68
CA GLU A 555 34.11 -10.89 26.52
C GLU A 555 35.45 -11.48 26.08
N VAL A 556 36.49 -10.63 26.03
CA VAL A 556 37.89 -11.02 25.83
C VAL A 556 38.71 -10.57 27.01
N VAL A 557 39.36 -11.51 27.69
CA VAL A 557 40.33 -11.20 28.75
C VAL A 557 41.63 -10.73 28.12
N LEU A 558 41.95 -9.45 28.34
CA LEU A 558 43.19 -8.83 27.84
C LEU A 558 44.33 -9.02 28.84
N HIS A 559 44.04 -8.98 30.14
CA HIS A 559 45.04 -9.20 31.20
C HIS A 559 44.36 -9.80 32.43
N GLU A 560 45.01 -10.78 33.06
CA GLU A 560 44.50 -11.52 34.22
C GLU A 560 45.65 -11.72 35.22
N ARG A 561 46.04 -10.63 35.88
CA ARG A 561 47.00 -10.61 36.99
C ARG A 561 48.39 -11.20 36.68
N GLN A 562 48.81 -11.20 35.41
CA GLN A 562 50.15 -11.64 35.03
C GLN A 562 51.22 -10.56 35.31
N GLY A 563 52.47 -11.00 35.49
CA GLY A 563 53.62 -10.10 35.55
C GLY A 563 54.01 -9.58 36.94
N GLY A 564 53.23 -9.85 37.99
CA GLY A 564 53.62 -9.56 39.38
C GLY A 564 54.01 -8.10 39.64
N SER A 565 55.10 -7.89 40.39
CA SER A 565 55.62 -6.57 40.82
C SER A 565 56.35 -5.78 39.73
N ASN A 566 55.87 -5.84 38.48
CA ASN A 566 56.34 -4.95 37.44
C ASN A 566 55.33 -3.81 37.26
N ASP A 567 55.83 -2.59 37.22
CA ASP A 567 55.08 -1.39 36.91
C ASP A 567 54.45 -1.46 35.49
N ASP A 568 53.35 -0.71 35.34
CA ASP A 568 52.62 -0.35 34.13
C ASP A 568 52.14 -1.52 33.21
N LEU A 569 51.01 -1.31 32.54
CA LEU A 569 50.50 -2.25 31.53
C LEU A 569 50.24 -1.52 30.21
N VAL A 570 50.95 -1.95 29.17
CA VAL A 570 50.79 -1.42 27.81
C VAL A 570 50.38 -2.57 26.89
N ILE A 571 49.20 -2.43 26.29
CA ILE A 571 48.66 -3.32 25.26
C ILE A 571 48.75 -2.55 23.95
N VAL A 572 49.48 -3.08 22.97
CA VAL A 572 49.68 -2.43 21.66
C VAL A 572 49.17 -3.36 20.56
N ASP A 573 48.20 -2.87 19.79
CA ASP A 573 47.63 -3.45 18.57
C ASP A 573 47.32 -4.95 18.66
N ARG A 574 46.86 -5.40 19.84
CA ARG A 574 46.54 -6.80 20.08
C ARG A 574 45.33 -7.20 19.24
N VAL A 575 45.54 -8.12 18.32
CA VAL A 575 44.48 -8.75 17.51
C VAL A 575 43.49 -9.48 18.42
N LEU A 576 42.20 -9.32 18.13
CA LEU A 576 41.09 -9.98 18.80
C LEU A 576 40.50 -11.07 17.90
N ASP A 577 40.69 -12.33 18.31
CA ASP A 577 40.14 -13.47 17.58
C ASP A 577 38.61 -13.58 17.72
N GLY A 578 37.97 -14.14 16.69
CA GLY A 578 36.54 -14.47 16.72
C GLY A 578 35.57 -13.33 16.35
N PHE A 579 36.05 -12.10 16.15
CA PHE A 579 35.24 -10.96 15.72
C PHE A 579 35.10 -10.83 14.20
N THR A 580 36.01 -11.43 13.44
CA THR A 580 36.03 -11.43 11.97
C THR A 580 34.68 -11.86 11.38
N GLY A 581 33.91 -10.90 10.87
CA GLY A 581 32.59 -11.12 10.25
C GLY A 581 31.38 -10.75 11.10
N ARG A 582 31.59 -10.35 12.36
CA ARG A 582 30.52 -9.90 13.27
C ARG A 582 30.20 -8.42 13.10
N PRO A 583 28.97 -7.97 13.46
CA PRO A 583 28.65 -6.55 13.52
C PRO A 583 29.62 -5.78 14.42
N THR A 584 30.08 -4.62 13.95
CA THR A 584 30.99 -3.72 14.69
C THR A 584 30.27 -2.68 15.54
N ALA A 585 29.01 -2.39 15.19
CA ALA A 585 28.19 -1.33 15.74
C ALA A 585 27.87 -1.49 17.24
N GLY A 586 27.94 -0.40 17.98
CA GLY A 586 27.50 -0.31 19.37
C GLY A 586 28.63 -0.03 20.37
N ASN A 587 28.38 -0.29 21.64
CA ASN A 587 29.28 0.08 22.74
C ASN A 587 30.29 -1.01 23.04
N TRP A 588 31.57 -0.72 22.78
CA TRP A 588 32.70 -1.51 23.24
C TRP A 588 33.15 -1.01 24.61
N THR A 589 33.19 -1.89 25.61
CA THR A 589 33.46 -1.54 27.01
C THR A 589 34.75 -2.17 27.50
N LEU A 590 35.74 -1.36 27.87
CA LEU A 590 36.93 -1.83 28.58
C LEU A 590 36.67 -1.76 30.09
N LYS A 591 36.61 -2.91 30.76
CA LYS A 591 36.60 -3.01 32.22
C LYS A 591 38.03 -3.19 32.74
N VAL A 592 38.42 -2.38 33.72
CA VAL A 592 39.68 -2.53 34.46
C VAL A 592 39.37 -2.57 35.95
N ALA A 593 39.87 -3.58 36.66
CA ALA A 593 39.78 -3.67 38.12
C ALA A 593 41.16 -3.92 38.72
N ASP A 594 41.45 -3.27 39.83
CA ASP A 594 42.50 -3.69 40.76
C ASP A 594 41.89 -4.68 41.76
N LEU A 595 42.63 -5.74 42.11
CA LEU A 595 42.17 -6.85 42.92
C LEU A 595 43.05 -7.13 44.14
N ASP A 596 44.16 -6.40 44.31
CA ASP A 596 44.98 -6.43 45.52
C ASP A 596 44.93 -5.05 46.21
N ARG A 597 45.72 -4.84 47.28
CA ARG A 597 45.63 -3.64 48.13
C ARG A 597 46.88 -2.81 48.05
N VAL A 598 46.73 -1.50 48.33
CA VAL A 598 47.75 -0.46 48.60
C VAL A 598 48.02 0.44 47.40
N ASP A 599 47.95 -0.08 46.19
CA ASP A 599 48.29 0.65 44.98
C ASP A 599 47.04 1.25 44.31
N THR A 600 47.24 2.25 43.44
CA THR A 600 46.16 2.85 42.64
C THR A 600 46.64 3.13 41.23
N GLY A 601 45.70 3.12 40.29
CA GLY A 601 46.03 3.19 38.87
C GLY A 601 45.42 4.34 38.11
N THR A 602 45.81 4.45 36.85
CA THR A 602 45.13 5.28 35.87
C THR A 602 45.15 4.61 34.51
N LEU A 603 43.99 4.34 33.93
CA LEU A 603 43.86 4.04 32.51
C LEU A 603 44.15 5.35 31.75
N THR A 604 45.28 5.43 31.04
CA THR A 604 45.71 6.67 30.36
C THR A 604 45.20 6.75 28.93
N SER A 605 45.03 5.62 28.24
CA SER A 605 44.40 5.56 26.92
C SER A 605 43.72 4.22 26.65
N PHE A 606 42.68 4.23 25.81
CA PHE A 606 42.03 3.04 25.25
C PHE A 606 41.57 3.35 23.83
N GLY A 607 41.85 2.45 22.88
CA GLY A 607 41.42 2.56 21.49
C GLY A 607 41.27 1.23 20.78
N LEU A 608 40.52 1.26 19.68
CA LEU A 608 40.27 0.11 18.81
C LEU A 608 40.60 0.48 17.36
N VAL A 609 41.16 -0.47 16.62
CA VAL A 609 41.37 -0.36 15.18
C VAL A 609 40.64 -1.51 14.49
N PHE A 610 39.74 -1.16 13.57
CA PHE A 610 39.02 -2.09 12.71
C PHE A 610 39.67 -2.05 11.34
N ALA A 611 40.51 -3.03 11.04
CA ALA A 611 41.14 -3.14 9.74
C ALA A 611 40.15 -3.58 8.66
N ALA A 612 40.35 -3.10 7.44
CA ALA A 612 39.72 -3.69 6.26
C ALA A 612 40.16 -5.16 6.09
N ARG A 613 39.44 -5.93 5.27
CA ARG A 613 39.82 -7.29 4.91
C ARG A 613 40.74 -7.33 3.69
#